data_AF-X1KDI7-F1
#
_entry.id   AF-X1KDI7-F1
#
_cell.length_a   1.000
_cell.length_b   1.000
_cell.length_c   1.000
_cell.angle_alpha   90.00
_cell.angle_beta   90.00
_cell.angle_gamma   90.00
#
_symmetry.space_group_name_H-M   'P 1'
#
loop_
_entity.id
_entity.type
_entity.pdbx_description
1 polymer ?
#
loop_
_entity_poly.entity_id
_entity_poly.type
_entity_poly.pdbx_seq_one_letter_code
_entity_poly.pdbx_strand_id
1 'polypeptide(L)' 'MSEEKERIVKEVMEDLGLKGGSKKRLLGKLVEEYGYDEAKVKYKAKRAFITERYEREREKEREME' A
#
# COMPACT_ATOMS: atom_id res chain seq x y z
N MET A 1 7.80 16.33 -2.15
CA MET A 1 7.77 15.07 -1.38
C MET A 1 9.22 14.74 -1.09
N SER A 2 9.61 14.46 0.16
CA SER A 2 10.99 14.06 0.49
C SER A 2 11.33 12.77 -0.26
N GLU A 3 12.57 12.62 -0.74
CA GLU A 3 12.99 11.43 -1.53
C GLU A 3 12.76 10.12 -0.76
N GLU A 4 12.99 10.13 0.55
CA GLU A 4 12.72 9.01 1.45
C GLU A 4 11.23 8.66 1.54
N LYS A 5 10.36 9.67 1.55
CA LYS A 5 8.91 9.48 1.57
C LYS A 5 8.44 8.77 0.30
N GLU A 6 8.98 9.18 -0.84
CA GLU A 6 8.64 8.57 -2.12
C GLU A 6 9.15 7.13 -2.23
N ARG A 7 10.35 6.84 -1.71
CA ARG A 7 10.89 5.47 -1.65
C ARG A 7 9.96 4.53 -0.86
N ILE A 8 9.63 4.88 0.39
CA ILE A 8 8.77 4.06 1.26
C ILE A 8 7.40 3.85 0.62
N VAL A 9 6.80 4.90 0.08
CA VAL A 9 5.49 4.79 -0.59
C VAL A 9 5.57 3.85 -1.79
N LYS A 10 6.64 3.94 -2.59
CA LYS A 10 6.81 3.09 -3.77
C LYS A 10 7.01 1.62 -3.39
N GLU A 11 7.90 1.33 -2.45
CA GLU A 11 8.14 -0.04 -1.95
C GLU A 11 6.86 -0.67 -1.39
N VAL A 12 6.10 0.06 -0.57
CA VAL A 12 4.84 -0.44 -0.01
C VAL A 12 3.76 -0.62 -1.10
N MET A 13 3.74 0.22 -2.13
CA MET A 13 2.83 0.04 -3.26
C MET A 13 3.20 -1.19 -4.09
N GLU A 14 4.48 -1.41 -4.39
CA GLU A 14 4.96 -2.58 -5.14
C GLU A 14 4.69 -3.87 -4.36
N ASP A 15 5.04 -3.91 -3.08
CA ASP A 15 4.85 -5.07 -2.19
C ASP A 15 3.39 -5.50 -2.05
N LEU A 16 2.47 -4.52 -2.04
CA LEU A 16 1.04 -4.76 -1.90
C LEU A 16 0.32 -4.77 -3.26
N GLY A 17 1.05 -4.65 -4.36
CA GLY A 17 0.49 -4.55 -5.71
C GLY A 17 -0.51 -3.41 -5.89
N LEU A 18 -0.40 -2.34 -5.10
CA LEU A 18 -1.35 -1.23 -5.10
C LEU A 18 -1.13 -0.33 -6.31
N LYS A 19 -2.23 0.06 -6.96
CA LYS A 19 -2.22 1.02 -8.08
C LYS A 19 -3.14 2.20 -7.76
N GLY A 20 -2.84 3.34 -8.37
CA GLY A 20 -3.68 4.54 -8.32
C GLY A 20 -3.25 5.61 -7.32
N GLY A 21 -3.47 6.88 -7.69
CA GLY A 21 -3.01 8.05 -6.92
C GLY A 21 -3.64 8.20 -5.54
N SER A 22 -4.87 7.72 -5.33
CA SER A 22 -5.51 7.77 -4.01
C SER A 22 -4.78 6.93 -2.96
N LYS A 23 -4.24 5.77 -3.35
CA LYS A 23 -3.47 4.90 -2.45
C LYS A 23 -2.08 5.48 -2.18
N LYS A 24 -1.44 6.06 -3.21
CA LYS A 24 -0.18 6.83 -3.07
C LYS A 24 -0.35 7.96 -2.04
N ARG A 25 -1.47 8.71 -2.11
CA ARG A 25 -1.77 9.79 -1.16
C ARG A 25 -1.99 9.28 0.26
N LEU A 26 -2.72 8.17 0.44
CA LEU A 26 -2.94 7.58 1.75
C LEU A 26 -1.62 7.11 2.38
N LEU A 27 -0.81 6.38 1.62
CA LEU A 27 0.51 5.93 2.07
C LEU A 27 1.42 7.10 2.42
N GLY A 28 1.41 8.18 1.62
CA GLY A 28 2.15 9.40 1.94
C GLY A 28 1.80 9.96 3.33
N LYS A 29 0.52 9.97 3.71
CA LYS A 29 0.10 10.40 5.05
C LYS A 29 0.59 9.45 6.13
N LEU A 30 0.51 8.13 5.89
CA LEU A 30 1.01 7.12 6.83
C LEU A 30 2.51 7.27 7.05
N VAL A 31 3.30 7.54 6.01
CA VAL A 31 4.75 7.75 6.16
C VAL A 31 5.06 8.92 7.10
N GLU A 32 4.32 10.03 6.97
CA GLU A 32 4.47 11.17 7.87
C GLU A 32 4.00 10.86 9.30
N GLU A 33 2.86 10.19 9.45
CA GLU A 33 2.28 9.82 10.74
C GLU A 33 3.19 8.86 11.54
N TYR A 34 3.83 7.91 10.86
CA TYR A 34 4.70 6.91 11.49
C TYR A 34 6.19 7.29 11.46
N GLY A 35 6.52 8.54 11.11
CA GLY A 35 7.90 9.03 11.17
C GLY A 35 8.85 8.23 10.29
N TYR A 36 8.43 7.88 9.06
CA TYR A 36 9.24 7.15 8.08
C TYR A 36 9.59 5.70 8.47
N ASP A 37 8.91 5.13 9.48
CA ASP A 37 9.02 3.72 9.85
C ASP A 37 8.30 2.82 8.83
N GLU A 38 9.06 2.32 7.85
CA GLU A 38 8.56 1.48 6.75
C GLU A 38 7.79 0.24 7.25
N ALA A 39 8.28 -0.42 8.30
CA ALA A 39 7.66 -1.63 8.84
C ALA A 39 6.26 -1.32 9.40
N LYS A 40 6.10 -0.20 10.13
CA LYS A 40 4.79 0.25 10.62
C LYS A 40 3.87 0.70 9.49
N VAL A 41 4.39 1.45 8.52
CA VAL A 41 3.63 1.90 7.34
C VAL A 41 3.10 0.69 6.58
N LYS A 42 3.94 -0.32 6.33
CA LYS A 42 3.57 -1.57 5.67
C LYS A 42 2.54 -2.37 6.46
N TYR A 43 2.69 -2.47 7.78
CA TYR A 43 1.71 -3.14 8.64
C TYR A 43 0.33 -2.47 8.57
N LYS A 44 0.30 -1.13 8.65
CA LYS A 44 -0.94 -0.35 8.57
C LYS A 44 -1.56 -0.39 7.18
N ALA A 45 -0.74 -0.28 6.13
CA ALA A 45 -1.18 -0.42 4.75
C ALA A 45 -1.81 -1.80 4.48
N LYS A 46 -1.18 -2.89 4.93
CA LYS A 46 -1.75 -4.24 4.83
C LYS A 46 -3.13 -4.34 5.48
N ARG A 47 -3.34 -3.70 6.62
CA ARG A 47 -4.65 -3.69 7.31
C ARG A 47 -5.67 -2.78 6.65
N ALA A 48 -5.26 -1.62 6.18
CA ALA A 48 -6.13 -0.65 5.52
C ALA A 48 -6.64 -1.17 4.16
N PHE A 49 -5.79 -1.90 3.44
CA PHE A 49 -6.10 -2.46 2.12
C PHE A 49 -6.41 -3.97 2.15
N ILE A 50 -6.71 -4.52 3.34
CA ILE A 50 -6.97 -5.96 3.50
C ILE A 50 -8.20 -6.39 2.68
N THR A 51 -9.26 -5.56 2.67
CA THR A 51 -10.49 -5.83 1.92
C THR A 51 -10.23 -5.84 0.41
N GLU A 52 -9.52 -4.83 -0.11
CA GLU A 52 -9.14 -4.78 -1.54
C GLU A 52 -8.21 -5.92 -1.95
N ARG A 53 -7.38 -6.41 -1.02
CA ARG A 53 -6.52 -7.57 -1.27
C ARG A 53 -7.35 -8.84 -1.41
N TYR A 54 -8.29 -9.11 -0.50
CA TYR A 54 -9.19 -10.26 -0.61
C TYR A 54 -10.12 -10.17 -1.83
N GLU A 55 -10.62 -8.97 -2.17
CA GLU A 55 -11.41 -8.76 -3.38
C GLU A 55 -10.62 -9.06 -4.65
N ARG A 56 -9.34 -8.63 -4.72
CA ARG A 56 -8.47 -8.95 -5.86
C ARG A 56 -8.03 -10.40 -5.92
N GLU A 57 -7.77 -11.05 -4.79
CA GLU A 57 -7.47 -12.49 -4.77
C GLU A 57 -8.67 -13.28 -5.30
N ARG A 58 -9.90 -12.93 -4.89
CA ARG A 58 -11.14 -13.50 -5.45
C ARG A 58 -11.36 -13.22 -6.93
N GLU A 59 -11.03 -12.01 -7.39
CA GLU A 59 -11.17 -11.65 -8.81
C GLU A 59 -10.19 -12.45 -9.69
N LYS A 60 -8.94 -12.63 -9.23
CA LYS A 60 -7.95 -13.47 -9.91
C LYS A 60 -8.32 -14.96 -9.95
N GLU A 61 -8.91 -15.50 -8.87
CA GLU A 61 -9.40 -16.88 -8.87
C GLU A 61 -10.50 -17.10 -9.93
N ARG A 62 -11.37 -16.10 -10.15
CA ARG A 62 -12.44 -16.18 -11.15
C ARG A 62 -11.97 -16.03 -12.60
N GLU A 63 -10.88 -15.31 -12.85
CA GLU A 63 -10.30 -15.20 -14.19
C GLU A 63 -9.50 -16.45 -14.62
N MET A 64 -9.17 -17.34 -13.66
CA MET A 64 -8.45 -18.60 -13.91
C MET A 64 -9.38 -19.82 -14.04
N GLU A 65 -10.70 -19.63 -13.92
CA GLU A 65 -11.77 -20.64 -14.08
C GLU A 65 -12.47 -20.49 -15.44
#